data_AF-A0A2R6KEY1-F1
#
_entry.id   AF-A0A2R6KEY1-F1
#
_cell.length_a   1.000
_cell.length_b   1.000
_cell.length_c   1.000
_cell.angle_alpha   90.00
_cell.angle_beta   90.00
_cell.angle_gamma   90.00
#
_symmetry.space_group_name_H-M   'P 1'
#
loop_
_entity.id
_entity.type
_entity.pdbx_description
1 polymer ?
#
loop_
_entity_poly.entity_id
_entity_poly.type
_entity_poly.pdbx_seq_one_letter_code
_entity_poly.pdbx_strand_id
1 'polypeptide(L)' 'MARNPVDEADIETLREQMHEQREEIREALAEDLGGSPDDYDAAAFLRERADEPVTDGGTE' A
#
# COMPACT_ATOMS: atom_id res chain seq x y z
N MET A 1 -5.88 -14.24 27.95
CA MET A 1 -7.11 -13.72 27.33
C MET A 1 -7.26 -14.37 25.98
N ALA A 2 -8.38 -15.04 25.70
CA ALA A 2 -8.66 -15.52 24.35
C ALA A 2 -8.89 -14.31 23.43
N ARG A 3 -8.28 -14.29 22.23
CA ARG A 3 -8.61 -13.28 21.22
C ARG A 3 -10.06 -13.52 20.77
N ASN A 4 -10.88 -12.49 20.81
CA ASN A 4 -12.17 -12.54 20.13
C ASN A 4 -11.91 -12.65 18.62
N PRO A 5 -12.66 -13.48 17.89
CA PRO A 5 -12.59 -13.49 16.44
C PRO A 5 -12.97 -12.11 15.91
N VAL A 6 -12.15 -11.56 15.02
CA VAL A 6 -12.49 -10.35 14.27
C VAL A 6 -13.65 -10.69 13.35
N ASP A 7 -14.72 -9.89 13.38
CA ASP A 7 -15.85 -10.09 12.48
C ASP A 7 -15.64 -9.39 11.12
N GLU A 8 -16.49 -9.67 10.13
CA GLU A 8 -16.32 -9.10 8.79
C GLU A 8 -16.50 -7.58 8.79
N ALA A 9 -17.34 -7.03 9.68
CA ALA A 9 -17.56 -5.59 9.76
C ALA A 9 -16.32 -4.86 10.30
N ASP A 10 -15.63 -5.46 11.27
CA ASP A 10 -14.33 -4.99 11.75
C ASP A 10 -13.28 -5.03 10.62
N ILE A 11 -13.30 -6.08 9.79
CA ILE A 11 -12.37 -6.19 8.65
C ILE A 11 -12.65 -5.10 7.60
N GLU A 12 -13.92 -4.86 7.27
CA GLU A 12 -14.32 -3.80 6.33
C GLU A 12 -13.91 -2.41 6.84
N THR A 13 -14.19 -2.14 8.11
CA THR A 13 -13.77 -0.90 8.78
C THR A 13 -12.25 -0.71 8.73
N LEU A 14 -11.48 -1.78 8.98
CA LEU A 14 -10.01 -1.72 8.89
C LEU A 14 -9.53 -1.50 7.45
N ARG A 15 -10.20 -2.07 6.44
CA ARG A 15 -9.85 -1.85 5.03
C ARG A 15 -10.04 -0.39 4.63
N GLU A 16 -11.11 0.25 5.09
CA GLU A 16 -11.38 1.68 4.88
C GLU A 16 -10.33 2.55 5.56
N GLN A 17 -10.04 2.32 6.84
CA GLN A 17 -8.99 3.07 7.56
C GLN A 17 -7.62 2.93 6.91
N MET A 18 -7.27 1.71 6.47
CA MET A 18 -6.03 1.49 5.74
C MET A 18 -6.03 2.20 4.38
N HIS A 19 -7.19 2.40 3.76
CA HIS A 19 -7.29 3.13 2.50
C HIS A 19 -7.03 4.62 2.72
N GLU A 20 -7.69 5.25 3.70
CA GLU A 20 -7.48 6.64 4.07
C GLU A 20 -6.01 6.90 4.45
N GLN A 21 -5.44 6.03 5.29
CA GLN A 21 -4.02 6.14 5.65
C GLN A 21 -3.08 6.05 4.44
N ARG A 22 -3.40 5.22 3.45
CA ARG A 22 -2.60 5.15 2.22
C ARG A 22 -2.67 6.43 1.41
N GLU A 23 -3.82 7.11 1.39
CA GLU A 23 -3.97 8.40 0.70
C GLU A 23 -3.15 9.49 1.41
N GLU A 24 -3.27 9.60 2.73
CA GLU A 24 -2.48 10.54 3.53
C GLU A 24 -0.97 10.35 3.34
N ILE A 25 -0.50 9.10 3.32
CA ILE A 25 0.92 8.80 3.10
C ILE A 25 1.36 9.26 1.71
N ARG A 26 0.56 9.03 0.67
CA ARG A 26 0.91 9.44 -0.70
C ARG A 26 0.94 10.96 -0.85
N GLU A 27 0.01 11.66 -0.20
CA GLU A 27 0.01 13.13 -0.15
C GLU A 27 1.26 13.66 0.54
N ALA A 28 1.60 13.12 1.72
CA ALA A 28 2.81 13.49 2.45
C ALA A 28 4.09 13.21 1.64
N LEU A 29 4.17 12.08 0.96
CA LEU A 29 5.31 11.75 0.09
C LEU A 29 5.42 12.72 -1.08
N ALA A 30 4.31 13.10 -1.70
CA ALA A 30 4.30 14.08 -2.79
C ALA A 30 4.71 15.48 -2.31
N GLU A 31 4.34 15.87 -1.09
CA GLU A 31 4.80 17.11 -0.46
C GLU A 31 6.32 17.08 -0.18
N ASP A 32 6.81 16.00 0.43
CA ASP A 32 8.21 15.89 0.87
C ASP A 32 9.20 15.66 -0.27
N LEU A 33 8.82 14.85 -1.26
CA LEU A 33 9.70 14.38 -2.34
C LEU A 33 9.37 15.02 -3.70
N GLY A 34 8.22 15.71 -3.80
CA GLY A 34 7.71 16.27 -5.05
C GLY A 34 6.94 15.23 -5.89
N GLY A 35 6.27 15.72 -6.94
CA GLY A 35 5.42 14.90 -7.82
C GLY A 35 3.95 14.98 -7.44
N SER A 36 3.19 13.96 -7.83
CA SER A 36 1.78 13.78 -7.48
C SER A 36 1.60 12.59 -6.53
N PRO A 37 0.55 12.56 -5.71
CA PRO A 37 0.26 11.40 -4.85
C PRO A 37 0.17 10.07 -5.62
N ASP A 38 -0.32 10.11 -6.87
CA ASP A 38 -0.45 8.93 -7.73
C ASP A 38 0.91 8.30 -8.10
N ASP A 39 1.98 9.09 -8.16
CA ASP A 39 3.35 8.59 -8.42
C ASP A 39 3.83 7.65 -7.30
N TYR A 40 3.21 7.74 -6.11
CA TYR A 40 3.50 6.90 -4.95
C TYR A 40 2.46 5.78 -4.74
N ASP A 41 1.58 5.53 -5.71
CA ASP A 41 0.71 4.36 -5.68
C ASP A 41 1.50 3.08 -6.03
N ALA A 42 2.02 2.42 -4.99
CA ALA A 42 2.69 1.14 -5.11
C ALA A 42 1.85 0.06 -5.83
N ALA A 43 0.52 0.08 -5.67
CA ALA A 43 -0.33 -0.90 -6.35
C ALA A 43 -0.42 -0.62 -7.86
N ALA A 44 -0.46 0.65 -8.27
CA ALA A 44 -0.34 1.03 -9.68
C ALA A 44 1.03 0.66 -10.25
N PHE A 45 2.10 1.02 -9.53
CA PHE A 45 3.48 0.69 -9.90
C PHE A 45 3.68 -0.82 -10.12
N LEU A 46 3.20 -1.65 -9.19
CA LEU A 46 3.31 -3.11 -9.32
C LEU A 46 2.46 -3.68 -10.44
N ARG A 47 1.29 -3.10 -10.75
CA ARG A 47 0.47 -3.52 -11.90
C ARG A 47 1.16 -3.22 -13.22
N GLU A 48 1.78 -2.04 -13.33
CA GLU A 48 2.57 -1.66 -14.51
C GLU A 48 3.78 -2.59 -14.68
N ARG A 49 4.42 -2.95 -13.56
CA ARG A 49 5.62 -3.79 -13.54
C ARG A 49 5.34 -5.29 -13.53
N ALA A 50 4.07 -5.72 -13.52
CA ALA A 50 3.71 -7.13 -13.34
C ALA A 50 4.27 -8.06 -14.43
N ASP A 51 4.59 -7.52 -15.61
CA ASP A 51 5.18 -8.26 -16.73
C ASP A 51 6.72 -8.22 -16.73
N GLU A 52 7.37 -7.48 -15.82
CA GLU A 52 8.83 -7.46 -15.72
C GLU A 52 9.35 -8.63 -14.88
N PRO A 53 10.33 -9.42 -15.39
CA PRO A 53 10.97 -10.45 -14.60
C PRO A 53 11.74 -9.83 -13.44
N VAL A 54 11.34 -10.18 -12.21
CA VAL A 54 12.03 -9.77 -10.98
C VAL A 54 13.20 -10.73 -10.75
N THR A 55 14.42 -10.20 -10.68
CA THR A 55 15.59 -10.97 -10.28
C THR A 55 15.49 -11.31 -8.79
N ASP A 56 15.84 -12.53 -8.39
CA ASP A 56 15.78 -13.01 -7.00
C ASP A 56 16.77 -12.32 -6.04
N GLY A 57 17.52 -11.33 -6.51
CA GLY A 57 18.47 -10.57 -5.70
C GLY A 57 19.68 -11.41 -5.29
N GLY A 58 20.10 -12.38 -6.12
CA GLY A 58 21.30 -13.18 -5.93
C GLY A 58 22.49 -12.33 -5.47
N THR A 59 22.94 -12.60 -4.24
CA THR A 59 24.16 -12.06 -3.66
C THR A 59 25.28 -13.07 -3.94
N GLU A 60 26.21 -12.70 -4.81
CA GLU A 60 27.53 -13.36 -4.93
C GLU A 60 28.50 -12.80 -3.87
#